data_AF-X1RH74-F1
#
_entry.id   AF-X1RH74-F1
#
_cell.length_a   1.000
_cell.length_b   1.000
_cell.length_c   1.000
_cell.angle_alpha   90.00
_cell.angle_beta   90.00
_cell.angle_gamma   90.00
#
_symmetry.space_group_name_H-M   'P 1'
#
loop_
_entity.id
_entity.type
_entity.pdbx_description
1 polymer ?
#
loop_
_entity_poly.entity_id
_entity_poly.type
_entity_poly.pdbx_seq_one_letter_code
_entity_poly.pdbx_strand_id
1 'polypeptide(L)'
;DLELWAEKKGLSREWSQRYWAAHWNLPSPLQGFEMLHRGVINVSELNMLLRALDVMPFWRDKLTQIAYRRLTRVDIRRMYKTGVITRAEVYESYIEHGYNPKNAERMTAFTVAWAMPKHASITRSDILTAYKNRMITRTEASDLLVDMGETYFHLDFMLKAVDYKKDLELTENKIKGIRNLYKRRVYDENKTTDELSKLDLPAEEIGDLMTQWYYEVKAEVPRRWTTSQVLSFIKEGLITKDRGRAELGLIGYDNEHINVYIESI
;
A
#
# COMPACT_ATOMS: atom_id res chain seq x y z
N ASP A 1 49.04 44.44 -43.05
CA ASP A 1 49.21 45.13 -41.75
C ASP A 1 48.09 46.16 -41.59
N LEU A 2 47.19 45.96 -40.62
CA LEU A 2 46.02 46.82 -40.43
C LEU A 2 46.45 48.26 -40.13
N GLU A 3 47.52 48.44 -39.35
CA GLU A 3 48.04 49.75 -38.94
C GLU A 3 48.53 50.54 -40.17
N LEU A 4 49.32 49.92 -41.06
CA LEU A 4 49.81 50.56 -42.29
C LEU A 4 48.68 51.04 -43.22
N TRP A 5 47.62 50.23 -43.39
CA TRP A 5 46.50 50.59 -44.27
C TRP A 5 45.54 51.58 -43.62
N ALA A 6 45.42 51.58 -42.30
CA ALA A 6 44.61 52.54 -41.55
C ALA A 6 45.29 53.91 -41.47
N GLU A 7 46.61 53.97 -41.30
CA GLU A 7 47.40 55.21 -41.38
C GLU A 7 47.31 55.86 -42.76
N LYS A 8 47.39 55.07 -43.84
CA LYS A 8 47.16 55.55 -45.22
C LYS A 8 45.76 56.13 -45.45
N LYS A 9 44.79 55.81 -44.59
CA LYS A 9 43.42 56.35 -44.59
C LYS A 9 43.21 57.47 -43.57
N GLY A 10 44.27 57.92 -42.89
CA GLY A 10 44.23 59.02 -41.92
C GLY A 10 43.78 58.62 -40.51
N LEU A 11 43.68 57.32 -40.18
CA LEU A 11 43.43 56.88 -38.81
C LEU A 11 44.74 56.79 -38.03
N SER A 12 44.75 57.33 -36.81
CA SER A 12 45.85 57.09 -35.89
C SER A 12 45.89 55.61 -35.49
N ARG A 13 47.06 55.14 -35.04
CA ARG A 13 47.21 53.78 -34.50
C ARG A 13 46.19 53.47 -33.39
N GLU A 14 45.95 54.43 -32.48
CA GLU A 14 44.96 54.32 -31.41
C GLU A 14 43.54 54.09 -31.95
N TRP A 15 43.11 54.91 -32.92
CA TRP A 15 41.78 54.76 -33.51
C TRP A 15 41.65 53.48 -34.34
N SER A 16 42.72 53.07 -35.01
CA SER A 16 42.77 51.81 -35.75
C SER A 16 42.55 50.60 -34.82
N GLN A 17 43.17 50.61 -33.64
CA GLN A 17 43.00 49.56 -32.63
C GLN A 17 41.60 49.61 -31.99
N ARG A 18 41.00 50.78 -31.79
CA ARG A 18 39.62 50.91 -31.30
C ARG A 18 38.58 50.43 -32.31
N TYR A 19 38.74 50.80 -33.59
CA TYR A 19 37.90 50.29 -34.67
C TYR A 19 38.04 48.77 -34.80
N TRP A 20 39.24 48.24 -34.63
CA TRP A 20 39.44 46.81 -34.54
C TRP A 20 38.80 46.22 -33.27
N ALA A 21 38.90 46.82 -32.09
CA ALA A 21 38.20 46.29 -30.93
C ALA A 21 36.66 46.31 -31.11
N ALA A 22 36.12 47.30 -31.81
CA ALA A 22 34.69 47.45 -32.06
C ALA A 22 34.11 46.52 -33.14
N HIS A 23 34.95 45.85 -33.96
CA HIS A 23 34.43 44.94 -35.00
C HIS A 23 34.03 43.56 -34.45
N TRP A 24 34.46 43.21 -33.24
CA TRP A 24 34.14 41.91 -32.65
C TRP A 24 32.65 41.84 -32.30
N ASN A 25 32.00 40.76 -32.72
CA ASN A 25 30.67 40.43 -32.23
C ASN A 25 30.80 39.83 -30.83
N LEU A 26 30.22 40.50 -29.84
CA LEU A 26 30.20 40.02 -28.46
C LEU A 26 29.15 38.92 -28.27
N PRO A 27 29.36 37.98 -27.33
CA PRO A 27 28.32 37.06 -26.91
C PRO A 27 27.06 37.81 -26.44
N SER A 28 25.89 37.28 -26.75
CA SER A 28 24.62 37.79 -26.23
C SER A 28 24.52 37.63 -24.70
N PRO A 29 23.63 38.37 -24.01
CA PRO A 29 23.38 38.17 -22.59
C PRO A 29 22.98 36.73 -22.24
N LEU A 30 22.19 36.06 -23.10
CA LEU A 30 21.80 34.67 -22.89
C LEU A 30 23.00 33.72 -22.94
N GLN A 31 23.92 33.92 -23.90
CA GLN A 31 25.19 33.17 -23.93
C GLN A 31 26.04 33.48 -22.70
N GLY A 32 26.06 34.74 -22.24
CA GLY A 32 26.66 35.14 -20.98
C GLY A 32 26.11 34.35 -19.78
N PHE A 33 24.79 34.24 -19.66
CA PHE A 33 24.14 33.45 -18.61
C PHE A 33 24.47 31.97 -18.71
N GLU A 34 24.48 31.39 -19.92
CA GLU A 34 24.88 30.00 -20.10
C GLU A 34 26.34 29.75 -19.70
N MET A 35 27.26 30.65 -20.07
CA MET A 35 28.66 30.58 -19.63
C MET A 35 28.78 30.67 -18.10
N LEU A 36 27.99 31.55 -17.47
CA LEU A 36 27.92 31.65 -16.01
C LEU A 36 27.43 30.34 -15.37
N HIS A 37 26.32 29.76 -15.86
CA HIS A 37 25.76 28.51 -15.32
C HIS A 37 26.68 27.31 -15.49
N ARG A 38 27.49 27.30 -16.56
CA ARG A 38 28.49 26.25 -16.82
C ARG A 38 29.81 26.48 -16.09
N GLY A 39 29.95 27.58 -15.34
CA GLY A 39 31.18 27.93 -14.63
C GLY A 39 32.34 28.32 -15.54
N VAL A 40 32.07 28.66 -16.81
CA VAL A 40 33.09 29.10 -17.78
C VAL A 40 33.53 30.53 -17.49
N ILE A 41 32.62 31.34 -16.95
CA ILE A 41 32.88 32.70 -16.47
C ILE A 41 32.28 32.90 -15.08
N ASN A 42 32.80 33.88 -14.34
CA ASN A 42 32.26 34.35 -13.07
C ASN A 42 31.36 35.60 -13.24
N VAL A 43 30.76 36.07 -12.13
CA VAL A 43 29.85 37.23 -12.12
C VAL A 43 30.54 38.53 -12.56
N SER A 44 31.82 38.72 -12.25
CA SER A 44 32.58 39.90 -12.66
C SER A 44 32.81 39.93 -14.17
N GLU A 45 33.11 38.78 -14.77
CA GLU A 45 33.26 38.62 -16.22
C GLU A 45 31.93 38.79 -16.94
N LEU A 46 30.83 38.28 -16.37
CA LEU A 46 29.48 38.55 -16.89
C LEU A 46 29.15 40.05 -16.85
N ASN A 47 29.48 40.75 -15.76
CA ASN A 47 29.27 42.19 -15.65
C ASN A 47 30.12 42.98 -16.67
N MET A 48 31.34 42.52 -16.97
CA MET A 48 32.17 43.07 -18.04
C MET A 48 31.49 42.91 -19.41
N LEU A 49 30.94 41.73 -19.71
CA LEU A 49 30.18 41.49 -20.93
C LEU A 49 28.95 42.40 -21.03
N LEU A 50 28.14 42.48 -19.97
CA LEU A 50 26.95 43.34 -19.94
C LEU A 50 27.31 44.82 -20.08
N ARG A 51 28.46 45.25 -19.54
CA ARG A 51 29.00 46.60 -19.76
C ARG A 51 29.36 46.85 -21.23
N ALA A 52 30.04 45.89 -21.85
CA ALA A 52 30.46 46.01 -23.25
C ALA A 52 29.26 45.96 -24.23
N LEU A 53 28.15 45.35 -23.81
CA LEU A 53 26.86 45.36 -24.51
C LEU A 53 26.00 46.60 -24.21
N ASP A 54 26.56 47.63 -23.57
CA ASP A 54 25.87 48.87 -23.19
C ASP A 54 24.61 48.68 -22.31
N VAL A 55 24.55 47.59 -21.53
CA VAL A 55 23.51 47.44 -20.51
C VAL A 55 23.75 48.48 -19.42
N MET A 56 22.75 49.30 -19.10
CA MET A 56 22.85 50.32 -18.05
C MET A 56 23.24 49.66 -16.70
N PRO A 57 24.15 50.26 -15.91
CA PRO A 57 24.60 49.70 -14.62
C PRO A 57 23.46 49.26 -13.70
N PHE A 58 22.36 50.01 -13.64
CA PHE A 58 21.18 49.69 -12.84
C PHE A 58 20.55 48.33 -13.16
N TRP A 59 20.60 47.88 -14.42
CA TRP A 59 19.94 46.65 -14.87
C TRP A 59 20.83 45.40 -14.76
N ARG A 60 22.16 45.56 -14.67
CA ARG A 60 23.10 44.43 -14.75
C ARG A 60 22.88 43.43 -13.60
N ASP A 61 22.76 43.92 -12.38
CA ASP A 61 22.53 43.06 -11.21
C ASP A 61 21.16 42.38 -11.27
N LYS A 62 20.13 43.10 -11.72
CA LYS A 62 18.76 42.56 -11.86
C LYS A 62 18.70 41.45 -12.90
N LEU A 63 19.37 41.65 -14.05
CA LEU A 63 19.49 40.64 -15.10
C LEU A 63 20.30 39.44 -14.63
N THR A 64 21.35 39.66 -13.84
CA THR A 64 22.15 38.58 -13.28
C THR A 64 21.35 37.72 -12.29
N GLN A 65 20.51 38.33 -11.44
CA GLN A 65 19.68 37.60 -10.48
C GLN A 65 18.65 36.66 -11.14
N ILE A 66 18.16 37.01 -12.33
CA ILE A 66 17.22 36.16 -13.09
C ILE A 66 17.90 35.20 -14.06
N ALA A 67 19.25 35.15 -14.06
CA ALA A 67 19.98 34.21 -14.91
C ALA A 67 19.63 32.77 -14.52
N TYR A 68 19.61 32.48 -13.22
CA TYR A 68 19.34 31.13 -12.71
C TYR A 68 17.89 30.71 -12.93
N ARG A 69 17.72 29.42 -13.25
CA ARG A 69 16.40 28.82 -13.42
C ARG A 69 15.71 28.67 -12.07
N ARG A 70 14.42 29.02 -12.04
CA ARG A 70 13.51 28.70 -10.93
C ARG A 70 13.26 27.19 -10.87
N LEU A 71 12.93 26.67 -9.69
CA LEU A 71 12.47 25.28 -9.54
C LEU A 71 11.30 25.01 -10.47
N THR A 72 11.16 23.81 -11.04
CA THR A 72 9.99 23.53 -11.87
C THR A 72 8.76 23.27 -10.99
N ARG A 73 7.55 23.50 -11.51
CA ARG A 73 6.29 23.12 -10.82
C ARG A 73 6.23 21.64 -10.41
N VAL A 74 6.96 20.77 -11.12
CA VAL A 74 7.06 19.34 -10.78
C VAL A 74 7.99 19.16 -9.59
N ASP A 75 9.14 19.80 -9.60
CA ASP A 75 10.12 19.70 -8.52
C ASP A 75 9.60 20.33 -7.24
N ILE A 76 8.91 21.48 -7.30
CA ILE A 76 8.23 22.10 -6.16
C ILE A 76 7.32 21.09 -5.45
N ARG A 77 6.47 20.37 -6.20
CA ARG A 77 5.57 19.37 -5.62
C ARG A 77 6.31 18.20 -4.99
N ARG A 78 7.35 17.69 -5.67
CA ARG A 78 8.16 16.57 -5.19
C ARG A 78 8.93 16.96 -3.92
N MET A 79 9.57 18.12 -3.92
CA MET A 79 10.32 18.69 -2.79
C MET A 79 9.42 18.92 -1.58
N TYR A 80 8.20 19.45 -1.79
CA TYR A 80 7.22 19.58 -0.72
C TYR A 80 6.81 18.22 -0.15
N LYS A 81 6.50 17.24 -1.01
CA LYS A 81 6.13 15.89 -0.58
C LYS A 81 7.23 15.19 0.21
N THR A 82 8.49 15.43 -0.12
CA THR A 82 9.64 14.88 0.62
C THR A 82 10.03 15.73 1.84
N GLY A 83 9.32 16.83 2.13
CA GLY A 83 9.61 17.72 3.26
C GLY A 83 10.84 18.61 3.10
N VAL A 84 11.34 18.79 1.89
CA VAL A 84 12.52 19.64 1.59
C VAL A 84 12.16 21.12 1.63
N ILE A 85 10.92 21.46 1.25
CA ILE A 85 10.40 22.83 1.31
C ILE A 85 9.08 22.86 2.08
N THR A 86 8.85 23.97 2.75
CA THR A 86 7.66 24.28 3.52
C THR A 86 6.51 24.76 2.63
N ARG A 87 5.30 24.85 3.18
CA ARG A 87 4.14 25.41 2.48
C ARG A 87 4.36 26.86 2.04
N ALA A 88 5.05 27.66 2.85
CA ALA A 88 5.36 29.05 2.54
C ALA A 88 6.30 29.13 1.32
N GLU A 89 7.36 28.32 1.30
CA GLU A 89 8.31 28.25 0.18
C GLU A 89 7.66 27.73 -1.11
N VAL A 90 6.65 26.85 -1.02
CA VAL A 90 5.82 26.45 -2.17
C VAL A 90 5.06 27.65 -2.74
N TYR A 91 4.44 28.45 -1.87
CA TYR A 91 3.72 29.65 -2.28
C TYR A 91 4.64 30.67 -2.96
N GLU A 92 5.77 30.97 -2.34
CA GLU A 92 6.80 31.87 -2.88
C GLU A 92 7.29 31.38 -4.25
N SER A 93 7.57 30.08 -4.38
CA SER A 93 7.97 29.49 -5.66
C SER A 93 6.92 29.70 -6.75
N TYR A 94 5.63 29.62 -6.44
CA TYR A 94 4.57 29.92 -7.40
C TYR A 94 4.45 31.41 -7.73
N ILE A 95 4.69 32.31 -6.76
CA ILE A 95 4.77 33.76 -7.03
C ILE A 95 5.94 34.05 -7.98
N GLU A 96 7.10 33.43 -7.75
CA GLU A 96 8.25 33.57 -8.63
C GLU A 96 7.93 33.09 -10.05
N HIS A 97 7.10 32.07 -10.24
CA HIS A 97 6.65 31.66 -11.58
C HIS A 97 5.77 32.70 -12.30
N GLY A 98 5.37 33.78 -11.63
CA GLY A 98 4.49 34.81 -12.18
C GLY A 98 3.01 34.51 -11.97
N TYR A 99 2.64 33.55 -11.11
CA TYR A 99 1.25 33.41 -10.70
C TYR A 99 0.84 34.61 -9.84
N ASN A 100 -0.39 35.11 -10.05
CA ASN A 100 -0.95 36.08 -9.13
C ASN A 100 -1.18 35.45 -7.73
N PRO A 101 -1.30 36.25 -6.65
CA PRO A 101 -1.45 35.74 -5.28
C PRO A 101 -2.56 34.71 -5.11
N LYS A 102 -3.70 34.91 -5.79
CA LYS A 102 -4.85 34.00 -5.75
C LYS A 102 -4.53 32.63 -6.35
N ASN A 103 -3.85 32.60 -7.49
CA ASN A 103 -3.50 31.35 -8.16
C ASN A 103 -2.31 30.66 -7.50
N ALA A 104 -1.34 31.42 -6.97
CA ALA A 104 -0.26 30.86 -6.16
C ALA A 104 -0.80 30.14 -4.92
N GLU A 105 -1.80 30.73 -4.24
CA GLU A 105 -2.46 30.10 -3.09
C GLU A 105 -3.20 28.81 -3.49
N ARG A 106 -3.95 28.84 -4.59
CA ARG A 106 -4.64 27.65 -5.13
C ARG A 106 -3.67 26.51 -5.47
N MET A 107 -2.55 26.84 -6.12
CA MET A 107 -1.51 25.87 -6.46
C MET A 107 -0.81 25.31 -5.23
N THR A 108 -0.62 26.14 -4.21
CA THR A 108 -0.07 25.73 -2.91
C THR A 108 -1.01 24.75 -2.23
N ALA A 109 -2.30 25.09 -2.10
CA ALA A 109 -3.31 24.21 -1.52
C ALA A 109 -3.41 22.87 -2.27
N PHE A 110 -3.38 22.90 -3.60
CA PHE A 110 -3.32 21.68 -4.42
C PHE A 110 -2.08 20.83 -4.11
N THR A 111 -0.91 21.45 -4.00
CA THR A 111 0.35 20.75 -3.70
C THR A 111 0.33 20.10 -2.33
N VAL A 112 -0.21 20.79 -1.32
CA VAL A 112 -0.41 20.27 0.03
C VAL A 112 -1.31 19.03 -0.01
N ALA A 113 -2.47 19.14 -0.64
CA ALA A 113 -3.41 18.02 -0.77
C ALA A 113 -2.82 16.84 -1.56
N TRP A 114 -2.06 17.11 -2.63
CA TRP A 114 -1.41 16.08 -3.44
C TRP A 114 -0.31 15.31 -2.68
N ALA A 115 0.41 16.01 -1.80
CA ALA A 115 1.52 15.46 -1.03
C ALA A 115 1.07 14.66 0.19
N MET A 116 -0.18 14.83 0.65
CA MET A 116 -0.73 14.00 1.71
C MET A 116 -0.61 12.51 1.33
N PRO A 117 -0.09 11.65 2.22
CA PRO A 117 -0.03 10.22 1.96
C PRO A 117 -1.44 9.71 1.67
N LYS A 118 -1.63 8.99 0.56
CA LYS A 118 -2.87 8.23 0.29
C LYS A 118 -3.06 7.04 1.26
N HIS A 119 -2.36 7.01 2.40
CA HIS A 119 -2.23 5.83 3.26
C HIS A 119 -2.32 6.19 4.75
N ALA A 120 -3.32 6.98 5.09
CA ALA A 120 -4.20 6.67 6.23
C ALA A 120 -5.67 6.65 5.78
N SER A 121 -5.93 6.40 4.49
CA SER A 121 -7.29 6.22 4.00
C SER A 121 -7.73 4.82 4.37
N ILE A 122 -8.48 4.70 5.47
CA ILE A 122 -9.32 3.54 5.72
C ILE A 122 -10.04 3.21 4.41
N THR A 123 -9.89 2.00 3.89
CA THR A 123 -10.58 1.62 2.66
C THR A 123 -12.04 1.31 2.98
N ARG A 124 -12.90 1.30 1.95
CA ARG A 124 -14.28 0.82 2.10
C ARG A 124 -14.32 -0.56 2.75
N SER A 125 -13.40 -1.45 2.36
CA SER A 125 -13.29 -2.80 2.93
C SER A 125 -12.90 -2.77 4.41
N ASP A 126 -12.01 -1.87 4.81
CA ASP A 126 -11.56 -1.74 6.19
C ASP A 126 -12.70 -1.23 7.09
N ILE A 127 -13.47 -0.23 6.62
CA ILE A 127 -14.66 0.26 7.35
C ILE A 127 -15.67 -0.86 7.53
N LEU A 128 -16.02 -1.57 6.45
CA LEU A 128 -16.99 -2.68 6.51
C LEU A 128 -16.49 -3.84 7.39
N THR A 129 -15.18 -4.09 7.41
CA THR A 129 -14.56 -5.12 8.27
C THR A 129 -14.58 -4.70 9.74
N ALA A 130 -14.22 -3.46 10.04
CA ALA A 130 -14.30 -2.89 11.38
C ALA A 130 -15.74 -2.91 11.91
N TYR A 131 -16.71 -2.57 11.07
CA TYR A 131 -18.14 -2.67 11.40
C TYR A 131 -18.57 -4.13 11.64
N LYS A 132 -18.24 -5.05 10.72
CA LYS A 132 -18.53 -6.50 10.86
C LYS A 132 -17.99 -7.07 12.18
N ASN A 133 -16.83 -6.59 12.61
CA ASN A 133 -16.15 -7.02 13.82
C ASN A 133 -16.56 -6.24 15.09
N ARG A 134 -17.58 -5.37 14.99
CA ARG A 134 -18.06 -4.50 16.08
C ARG A 134 -16.99 -3.59 16.68
N MET A 135 -15.97 -3.23 15.90
CA MET A 135 -14.94 -2.27 16.30
C MET A 135 -15.42 -0.83 16.19
N ILE A 136 -16.41 -0.59 15.33
CA ILE A 136 -17.12 0.69 15.15
C ILE A 136 -18.62 0.42 15.06
N THR A 137 -19.41 1.44 15.39
CA THR A 137 -20.87 1.42 15.30
C THR A 137 -21.37 1.59 13.86
N ARG A 138 -22.65 1.31 13.64
CA ARG A 138 -23.31 1.53 12.34
C ARG A 138 -23.26 2.99 11.91
N THR A 139 -23.42 3.91 12.87
CA THR A 139 -23.37 5.36 12.63
C THR A 139 -21.96 5.78 12.23
N GLU A 140 -20.93 5.37 12.98
CA GLU A 140 -19.53 5.69 12.63
C GLU A 140 -19.11 5.11 11.28
N ALA A 141 -19.54 3.88 10.97
CA ALA A 141 -19.30 3.28 9.66
C ALA A 141 -20.02 4.04 8.53
N SER A 142 -21.24 4.52 8.80
CA SER A 142 -21.99 5.36 7.85
C SER A 142 -21.26 6.67 7.57
N ASP A 143 -20.86 7.39 8.61
CA ASP A 143 -20.21 8.69 8.49
C ASP A 143 -18.90 8.58 7.69
N LEU A 144 -18.07 7.57 7.99
CA LEU A 144 -16.83 7.30 7.26
C LEU A 144 -17.06 6.97 5.79
N LEU A 145 -18.14 6.26 5.44
CA LEU A 145 -18.48 5.94 4.05
C LEU A 145 -19.01 7.17 3.29
N VAL A 146 -19.77 8.05 3.95
CA VAL A 146 -20.22 9.33 3.37
C VAL A 146 -19.03 10.24 3.08
N ASP A 147 -18.07 10.35 4.00
CA ASP A 147 -16.83 11.12 3.81
C ASP A 147 -15.99 10.61 2.63
N MET A 148 -16.12 9.32 2.28
CA MET A 148 -15.50 8.71 1.10
C MET A 148 -16.27 8.95 -0.20
N GLY A 149 -17.43 9.60 -0.15
CA GLY A 149 -18.26 9.92 -1.31
C GLY A 149 -19.28 8.84 -1.69
N GLU A 150 -19.59 7.89 -0.81
CA GLU A 150 -20.67 6.92 -1.04
C GLU A 150 -22.05 7.59 -0.98
N THR A 151 -22.98 7.14 -1.82
CA THR A 151 -24.36 7.63 -1.80
C THR A 151 -25.18 6.92 -0.72
N TYR A 152 -26.12 7.64 -0.10
CA TYR A 152 -26.96 7.13 0.98
C TYR A 152 -27.69 5.81 0.66
N PHE A 153 -28.16 5.64 -0.59
CA PHE A 153 -28.86 4.42 -1.01
C PHE A 153 -27.92 3.19 -1.02
N HIS A 154 -26.70 3.34 -1.53
CA HIS A 154 -25.71 2.26 -1.50
C HIS A 154 -25.25 1.94 -0.08
N LEU A 155 -25.16 2.95 0.80
CA LEU A 155 -24.69 2.80 2.17
C LEU A 155 -25.61 1.90 3.02
N ASP A 156 -26.92 2.14 3.00
CA ASP A 156 -27.87 1.33 3.78
C ASP A 156 -27.86 -0.12 3.34
N PHE A 157 -27.81 -0.36 2.02
CA PHE A 157 -27.69 -1.70 1.45
C PHE A 157 -26.38 -2.40 1.87
N MET A 158 -25.24 -1.70 1.81
CA MET A 158 -23.94 -2.24 2.21
C MET A 158 -23.91 -2.64 3.68
N LEU A 159 -24.37 -1.77 4.58
CA LEU A 159 -24.36 -2.05 6.01
C LEU A 159 -25.31 -3.21 6.37
N LYS A 160 -26.52 -3.24 5.79
CA LYS A 160 -27.46 -4.37 5.96
C LYS A 160 -26.87 -5.69 5.46
N ALA A 161 -26.15 -5.67 4.35
CA ALA A 161 -25.50 -6.87 3.82
C ALA A 161 -24.39 -7.37 4.78
N VAL A 162 -23.68 -6.46 5.45
CA VAL A 162 -22.68 -6.84 6.48
C VAL A 162 -23.35 -7.46 7.71
N ASP A 163 -24.45 -6.86 8.19
CA ASP A 163 -25.22 -7.40 9.32
C ASP A 163 -25.72 -8.81 9.02
N TYR A 164 -26.36 -9.00 7.86
CA TYR A 164 -26.84 -10.31 7.41
C TYR A 164 -25.71 -11.35 7.32
N LYS A 165 -24.55 -10.97 6.76
CA LYS A 165 -23.38 -11.86 6.73
C LYS A 165 -22.86 -12.23 8.12
N LYS A 166 -22.92 -11.30 9.07
CA LYS A 166 -22.47 -11.56 10.45
C LYS A 166 -23.41 -12.52 11.17
N ASP A 167 -24.71 -12.36 10.98
CA ASP A 167 -25.72 -13.25 11.55
C ASP A 167 -25.62 -14.66 10.97
N LEU A 168 -25.43 -14.80 9.66
CA LEU A 168 -25.14 -16.10 9.02
C LEU A 168 -23.89 -16.76 9.60
N GLU A 169 -22.78 -16.01 9.72
CA GLU A 169 -21.52 -16.54 10.28
C GLU A 169 -21.72 -17.03 11.73
N LEU A 170 -22.53 -16.32 12.53
CA LEU A 170 -22.85 -16.71 13.90
C LEU A 170 -23.69 -17.99 13.94
N THR A 171 -24.68 -18.13 13.08
CA THR A 171 -25.49 -19.34 12.94
C THR A 171 -24.63 -20.52 12.49
N GLU A 172 -23.79 -20.36 11.47
CA GLU A 172 -22.84 -21.40 11.02
C GLU A 172 -21.90 -21.85 12.14
N ASN A 173 -21.39 -20.91 12.94
CA ASN A 173 -20.51 -21.24 14.07
C ASN A 173 -21.25 -22.04 15.15
N LYS A 174 -22.53 -21.72 15.42
CA LYS A 174 -23.36 -22.51 16.33
C LYS A 174 -23.62 -23.92 15.78
N ILE A 175 -23.96 -24.05 14.49
CA ILE A 175 -24.14 -25.34 13.82
C ILE A 175 -22.86 -26.19 13.93
N LYS A 176 -21.68 -25.61 13.65
CA LYS A 176 -20.38 -26.28 13.82
C LYS A 176 -20.14 -26.74 15.25
N GLY A 177 -20.49 -25.91 16.24
CA GLY A 177 -20.42 -26.26 17.66
C GLY A 177 -21.31 -27.46 18.01
N ILE A 178 -22.57 -27.43 17.58
CA ILE A 178 -23.55 -28.51 17.79
C ILE A 178 -23.09 -29.80 17.12
N ARG A 179 -22.62 -29.74 15.87
CA ARG A 179 -22.03 -30.87 15.14
C ARG A 179 -20.91 -31.53 15.95
N ASN A 180 -19.99 -30.74 16.50
CA ASN A 180 -18.88 -31.28 17.28
C ASN A 180 -19.36 -31.98 18.57
N LEU A 181 -20.41 -31.46 19.22
CA LEU A 181 -21.01 -32.09 20.41
C LEU A 181 -21.70 -33.42 20.06
N TYR A 182 -22.42 -33.47 18.93
CA TYR A 182 -23.03 -34.70 18.42
C TYR A 182 -21.97 -35.76 18.07
N LYS A 183 -20.94 -35.39 17.32
CA LYS A 183 -19.84 -36.30 16.95
C LYS A 183 -19.16 -36.92 18.15
N ARG A 184 -18.95 -36.13 19.22
CA ARG A 184 -18.33 -36.58 20.46
C ARG A 184 -19.27 -37.35 21.40
N ARG A 185 -20.50 -37.67 20.95
CA ARG A 185 -21.54 -38.35 21.75
C ARG A 185 -21.99 -37.61 23.00
N VAL A 186 -21.72 -36.31 23.07
CA VAL A 186 -22.20 -35.45 24.17
C VAL A 186 -23.68 -35.16 23.97
N TYR A 187 -24.10 -34.96 22.72
CA TYR A 187 -25.50 -34.86 22.32
C TYR A 187 -25.93 -36.14 21.59
N ASP A 188 -27.14 -36.60 21.90
CA ASP A 188 -27.84 -37.61 21.11
C ASP A 188 -28.60 -36.95 19.96
N GLU A 189 -29.27 -37.76 19.14
CA GLU A 189 -29.99 -37.28 17.95
C GLU A 189 -31.09 -36.29 18.32
N ASN A 190 -31.93 -36.62 19.30
CA ASN A 190 -33.04 -35.77 19.75
C ASN A 190 -32.54 -34.42 20.25
N LYS A 191 -31.54 -34.42 21.14
CA LYS A 191 -30.96 -33.19 21.68
C LYS A 191 -30.29 -32.35 20.61
N THR A 192 -29.66 -32.97 19.62
CA THR A 192 -29.01 -32.25 18.51
C THR A 192 -30.05 -31.55 17.63
N THR A 193 -31.12 -32.25 17.27
CA THR A 193 -32.27 -31.70 16.53
C THR A 193 -32.95 -30.56 17.29
N ASP A 194 -33.14 -30.71 18.60
CA ASP A 194 -33.70 -29.66 19.46
C ASP A 194 -32.82 -28.40 19.48
N GLU A 195 -31.50 -28.55 19.63
CA GLU A 195 -30.56 -27.41 19.64
C GLU A 195 -30.45 -26.73 18.27
N LEU A 196 -30.56 -27.48 17.16
CA LEU A 196 -30.62 -26.91 15.81
C LEU A 196 -31.94 -26.17 15.55
N SER A 197 -33.05 -26.69 16.07
CA SER A 197 -34.37 -26.06 15.91
C SER A 197 -34.44 -24.70 16.61
N LYS A 198 -33.68 -24.49 17.70
CA LYS A 198 -33.51 -23.18 18.38
C LYS A 198 -32.77 -22.15 17.54
N LEU A 199 -32.18 -22.53 16.41
CA LEU A 199 -31.55 -21.62 15.46
C LEU A 199 -32.50 -21.19 14.33
N ASP A 200 -33.79 -21.51 14.44
CA ASP A 200 -34.84 -21.22 13.45
C ASP A 200 -34.55 -21.79 12.06
N LEU A 201 -33.82 -22.92 12.01
CA LEU A 201 -33.53 -23.62 10.75
C LEU A 201 -34.77 -24.38 10.25
N PRO A 202 -35.01 -24.43 8.93
CA PRO A 202 -36.05 -25.29 8.35
C PRO A 202 -35.88 -26.76 8.72
N ALA A 203 -36.99 -27.46 8.96
CA ALA A 203 -36.96 -28.88 9.36
C ALA A 203 -36.24 -29.79 8.34
N GLU A 204 -36.36 -29.48 7.04
CA GLU A 204 -35.66 -30.18 5.96
C GLU A 204 -34.13 -30.04 6.08
N GLU A 205 -33.64 -28.81 6.31
CA GLU A 205 -32.21 -28.53 6.50
C GLU A 205 -31.65 -29.25 7.74
N ILE A 206 -32.42 -29.31 8.82
CA ILE A 206 -32.03 -30.07 10.01
C ILE A 206 -31.92 -31.57 9.67
N GLY A 207 -32.86 -32.13 8.92
CA GLY A 207 -32.82 -33.52 8.46
C GLY A 207 -31.59 -33.84 7.61
N ASP A 208 -31.22 -32.93 6.70
CA ASP A 208 -30.02 -33.06 5.87
C ASP A 208 -28.74 -33.04 6.70
N LEU A 209 -28.63 -32.09 7.64
CA LEU A 209 -27.48 -31.99 8.56
C LEU A 209 -27.35 -33.25 9.42
N MET A 210 -28.45 -33.74 9.99
CA MET A 210 -28.43 -34.95 10.82
C MET A 210 -28.07 -36.20 10.03
N THR A 211 -28.58 -36.32 8.79
CA THR A 211 -28.20 -37.41 7.88
C THR A 211 -26.70 -37.36 7.57
N GLN A 212 -26.17 -36.19 7.23
CA GLN A 212 -24.75 -36.01 6.97
C GLN A 212 -23.91 -36.42 8.20
N TRP A 213 -24.24 -35.90 9.38
CA TRP A 213 -23.44 -36.14 10.58
C TRP A 213 -23.53 -37.58 11.07
N TYR A 214 -24.66 -38.26 10.86
CA TYR A 214 -24.78 -39.69 11.14
C TYR A 214 -23.74 -40.50 10.35
N TYR A 215 -23.55 -40.20 9.07
CA TYR A 215 -22.54 -40.88 8.25
C TYR A 215 -21.11 -40.50 8.64
N GLU A 216 -20.86 -39.24 8.98
CA GLU A 216 -19.53 -38.81 9.46
C GLU A 216 -19.10 -39.57 10.71
N VAL A 217 -20.05 -39.80 11.61
CA VAL A 217 -19.85 -40.53 12.85
C VAL A 217 -19.71 -42.04 12.60
N LYS A 218 -20.54 -42.62 11.71
CA LYS A 218 -20.42 -44.03 11.30
C LYS A 218 -19.07 -44.32 10.64
N ALA A 219 -18.52 -43.34 9.93
CA ALA A 219 -17.21 -43.41 9.31
C ALA A 219 -16.04 -43.19 10.30
N GLU A 220 -16.30 -42.79 11.56
CA GLU A 220 -15.24 -42.69 12.56
C GLU A 220 -14.68 -44.08 12.86
N VAL A 221 -13.39 -44.25 12.54
CA VAL A 221 -12.66 -45.46 12.89
C VAL A 221 -12.64 -45.57 14.42
N PRO A 222 -13.03 -46.72 15.01
CA PRO A 222 -12.98 -46.90 16.46
C PRO A 222 -11.58 -46.58 16.97
N ARG A 223 -11.47 -45.90 18.11
CA ARG A 223 -10.17 -45.74 18.78
C ARG A 223 -9.63 -47.11 19.15
N ARG A 224 -8.60 -47.55 18.44
CA ARG A 224 -7.88 -48.80 18.71
C ARG A 224 -6.74 -48.55 19.68
N TRP A 225 -6.30 -49.59 20.38
CA TRP A 225 -5.06 -49.53 21.16
C TRP A 225 -3.89 -49.21 20.22
N THR A 226 -2.90 -48.48 20.70
CA THR A 226 -1.65 -48.28 19.95
C THR A 226 -0.89 -49.60 19.86
N THR A 227 -0.01 -49.75 18.86
CA THR A 227 0.85 -50.94 18.72
C THR A 227 1.55 -51.28 20.05
N SER A 228 2.16 -50.30 20.70
CA SER A 228 2.84 -50.49 21.99
C SER A 228 1.91 -50.96 23.11
N GLN A 229 0.69 -50.42 23.19
CA GLN A 229 -0.30 -50.88 24.17
C GLN A 229 -0.72 -52.33 23.91
N VAL A 230 -0.98 -52.70 22.66
CA VAL A 230 -1.32 -54.08 22.29
C VAL A 230 -0.21 -55.05 22.72
N LEU A 231 1.05 -54.72 22.42
CA LEU A 231 2.19 -55.57 22.80
C LEU A 231 2.36 -55.67 24.33
N SER A 232 2.21 -54.55 25.06
CA SER A 232 2.26 -54.55 26.53
C SER A 232 1.16 -55.41 27.13
N PHE A 233 -0.07 -55.30 26.62
CA PHE A 233 -1.20 -56.08 27.10
C PHE A 233 -1.04 -57.59 26.85
N ILE A 234 -0.38 -57.97 25.75
CA ILE A 234 -0.02 -59.38 25.50
C ILE A 234 1.04 -59.83 26.50
N LYS A 235 2.10 -59.03 26.72
CA LYS A 235 3.20 -59.35 27.64
C LYS A 235 2.74 -59.49 29.08
N GLU A 236 1.82 -58.62 29.50
CA GLU A 236 1.20 -58.60 30.83
C GLU A 236 0.07 -59.64 30.98
N GLY A 237 -0.27 -60.37 29.91
CA GLY A 237 -1.33 -61.39 29.93
C GLY A 237 -2.76 -60.83 30.05
N LEU A 238 -2.95 -59.53 29.82
CA LEU A 238 -4.25 -58.86 29.84
C LEU A 238 -5.11 -59.21 28.61
N ILE A 239 -4.47 -59.60 27.49
CA ILE A 239 -5.12 -60.14 26.29
C ILE A 239 -4.33 -61.33 25.73
N THR A 240 -4.99 -62.22 24.98
CA THR A 240 -4.33 -63.37 24.35
C THR A 240 -3.51 -62.96 23.12
N LYS A 241 -2.50 -63.77 22.74
CA LYS A 241 -1.72 -63.55 21.50
C LYS A 241 -2.63 -63.48 20.26
N ASP A 242 -3.65 -64.33 20.17
CA ASP A 242 -4.61 -64.32 19.06
C ASP A 242 -5.48 -63.06 19.04
N ARG A 243 -5.89 -62.55 20.22
CA ARG A 243 -6.59 -61.27 20.31
C ARG A 243 -5.70 -60.11 19.90
N GLY A 244 -4.42 -60.14 20.29
CA GLY A 244 -3.40 -59.19 19.90
C GLY A 244 -3.17 -59.15 18.39
N ARG A 245 -3.07 -60.33 17.74
CA ARG A 245 -2.97 -60.46 16.28
C ARG A 245 -4.16 -59.83 15.56
N ALA A 246 -5.38 -60.08 16.05
CA ALA A 246 -6.58 -59.46 15.50
C ALA A 246 -6.56 -57.94 15.65
N GLU A 247 -6.14 -57.40 16.79
CA GLU A 247 -6.02 -55.94 16.99
C GLU A 247 -4.93 -55.31 16.10
N LEU A 248 -3.77 -55.94 15.93
CA LEU A 248 -2.73 -55.44 15.04
C LEU A 248 -3.16 -55.44 13.56
N GLY A 249 -3.90 -56.47 13.12
CA GLY A 249 -4.49 -56.51 11.78
C GLY A 249 -5.55 -55.43 11.60
N LEU A 250 -6.34 -55.18 12.64
CA LEU A 250 -7.28 -54.06 12.69
C LEU A 250 -6.55 -52.70 12.64
N ILE A 251 -5.41 -52.54 13.30
CA ILE A 251 -4.59 -51.30 13.22
C ILE A 251 -3.99 -51.09 11.82
N GLY A 252 -3.93 -52.14 10.99
CA GLY A 252 -3.55 -52.07 9.57
C GLY A 252 -2.23 -52.78 9.21
N TYR A 253 -1.69 -53.60 10.11
CA TYR A 253 -0.49 -54.42 9.80
C TYR A 253 -0.87 -55.65 8.97
N ASP A 254 0.02 -56.07 8.08
CA ASP A 254 -0.08 -57.35 7.39
C ASP A 254 0.38 -58.52 8.29
N ASN A 255 0.17 -59.75 7.83
CA ASN A 255 0.51 -60.95 8.60
C ASN A 255 2.01 -61.09 8.90
N GLU A 256 2.88 -60.57 8.03
CA GLU A 256 4.34 -60.64 8.21
C GLU A 256 4.77 -59.77 9.40
N HIS A 257 4.37 -58.49 9.40
CA HIS A 257 4.67 -57.55 10.47
C HIS A 257 4.05 -57.98 11.80
N ILE A 258 2.82 -58.51 11.78
CA ILE A 258 2.16 -59.04 12.98
C ILE A 258 2.99 -60.19 13.59
N ASN A 259 3.49 -61.11 12.78
CA ASN A 259 4.29 -62.24 13.28
C ASN A 259 5.59 -61.77 13.93
N VAL A 260 6.31 -60.83 13.30
CA VAL A 260 7.52 -60.23 13.88
C VAL A 260 7.23 -59.57 15.22
N TYR A 261 6.15 -58.79 15.32
CA TYR A 261 5.77 -58.15 16.58
C TYR A 261 5.46 -59.17 17.67
N ILE A 262 4.72 -60.24 17.36
CA ILE A 262 4.31 -61.27 18.33
C ILE A 262 5.48 -62.16 18.75
N GLU A 263 6.46 -62.39 17.89
CA GLU A 263 7.71 -63.09 18.23
C GLU A 263 8.63 -62.26 19.14
N SER A 264 8.54 -60.93 19.06
CA SER A 264 9.37 -60.02 19.86
C SER A 264 8.94 -59.84 21.33
N ILE A 265 7.82 -60.47 21.75
CA ILE A 265 7.21 -60.35 23.08
C ILE A 265 7.28 -61.67 23.85
#